data_AF-A0ABD3YGK8-F1
#
_entry.id   AF-A0ABD3YGK8-F1
#
_cell.length_a   1.000
_cell.length_b   1.000
_cell.length_c   1.000
_cell.angle_alpha   90.00
_cell.angle_beta   90.00
_cell.angle_gamma   90.00
#
_symmetry.space_group_name_H-M   'P 1'
#
loop_
_entity.id
_entity.type
_entity.pdbx_description
1 polymer ?
#
loop_
_entity_poly.entity_id
_entity_poly.type
_entity_poly.pdbx_seq_one_letter_code
_entity_poly.pdbx_strand_id
1 'polypeptide(L)' 'MSDEKAPGTATPPPTLGEGCTSRYDIDALSEEDGTEFPGAAELWRELQDDGARPEALPKKP' A
#
# COMPACT_ATOMS: atom_id res chain seq x y z
N MET A 1 -17.48 14.57 -18.86
CA MET A 1 -17.32 13.50 -17.85
C MET A 1 -16.95 14.19 -16.56
N SER A 2 -17.92 14.36 -15.66
CA SER A 2 -17.64 14.81 -14.30
C SER A 2 -17.43 13.55 -13.47
N ASP A 3 -16.26 13.41 -12.86
CA ASP A 3 -16.08 12.41 -11.82
C ASP A 3 -16.96 12.84 -10.64
N GLU A 4 -18.00 12.06 -10.34
CA GLU A 4 -18.98 12.34 -9.27
C GLU A 4 -18.37 12.11 -7.87
N LYS A 5 -17.14 11.62 -7.79
CA LYS A 5 -16.44 11.40 -6.52
C LYS A 5 -15.44 12.52 -6.35
N ALA A 6 -15.71 13.40 -5.38
CA ALA A 6 -14.69 14.35 -4.93
C ALA A 6 -13.38 13.59 -4.62
N PRO A 7 -12.21 14.15 -4.99
CA PRO A 7 -10.93 13.54 -4.65
C PRO A 7 -10.89 13.29 -3.14
N GLY A 8 -10.31 12.16 -2.73
CA GLY A 8 -10.19 11.82 -1.32
C GLY A 8 -9.54 12.98 -0.54
N THR A 9 -10.13 13.34 0.60
CA THR A 9 -9.64 14.44 1.45
C THR A 9 -8.47 14.04 2.35
N ALA A 10 -7.93 12.83 2.16
CA ALA A 10 -6.77 12.37 2.88
C ALA A 10 -5.53 13.17 2.42
N THR A 11 -4.81 13.74 3.39
CA THR A 11 -3.53 14.39 3.14
C THR A 11 -2.42 13.37 3.38
N PRO A 12 -1.51 13.15 2.42
CA PRO A 12 -0.41 12.22 2.62
C PRO A 12 0.60 12.77 3.63
N PRO A 13 1.40 11.89 4.28
CA PRO A 13 2.50 12.32 5.13
C PRO A 13 3.54 13.16 4.37
N PRO A 14 4.33 13.99 5.07
CA PRO A 14 5.38 14.79 4.46
C PRO A 14 6.40 13.93 3.69
N THR A 15 6.98 14.50 2.63
CA THR A 15 8.06 13.89 1.86
C THR A 15 9.32 14.76 1.84
N LEU A 16 10.47 14.10 1.70
CA LEU A 16 11.81 14.68 1.56
C LEU A 16 12.34 14.43 0.15
N GLY A 17 13.01 15.42 -0.44
CA GLY A 17 13.59 15.33 -1.79
C GLY A 17 12.59 15.70 -2.89
N GLU A 18 13.10 15.88 -4.10
CA GLU A 18 12.36 16.47 -5.23
C GLU A 18 12.16 15.47 -6.37
N GLY A 19 11.06 15.63 -7.12
CA GLY A 19 10.76 14.82 -8.31
C GLY A 19 10.80 13.32 -8.04
N CYS A 20 11.52 12.57 -8.89
CA CYS A 20 11.63 11.11 -8.78
C CYS A 20 12.41 10.62 -7.56
N THR A 21 13.03 11.51 -6.77
CA THR A 21 13.78 11.17 -5.56
C THR A 21 12.99 11.39 -4.27
N SER A 22 11.74 11.84 -4.38
CA SER A 22 10.87 12.10 -3.24
C SER A 22 10.57 10.82 -2.46
N ARG A 23 10.66 10.90 -1.13
CA ARG A 23 10.44 9.79 -0.18
C ARG A 23 9.73 10.29 1.06
N TYR A 24 8.90 9.49 1.72
CA TYR A 24 8.25 9.89 2.96
C TYR A 24 9.26 10.18 4.08
N ASP A 25 8.97 11.21 4.88
CA ASP A 25 9.75 11.56 6.05
C ASP A 25 9.42 10.60 7.20
N ILE A 26 10.34 9.67 7.50
CA ILE A 26 10.15 8.64 8.52
C ILE A 26 10.00 9.27 9.91
N ASP A 27 10.66 10.41 10.17
CA ASP A 27 10.57 11.08 11.47
C ASP A 27 9.20 11.76 11.68
N ALA A 28 8.44 11.97 10.60
CA ALA A 28 7.09 12.52 10.63
C ALA A 28 5.98 11.46 10.59
N LEU A 29 6.32 10.18 10.38
CA LEU A 29 5.34 9.09 10.36
C LEU A 29 4.95 8.67 11.78
N SER A 30 3.66 8.40 11.94
CA SER A 30 3.04 7.91 13.17
C SER A 30 2.25 6.62 12.93
N GLU A 31 1.74 6.00 14.00
CA GLU A 31 0.86 4.83 13.90
C GLU A 31 -0.45 5.14 13.14
N GLU A 32 -0.91 6.39 13.16
CA GLU A 32 -2.12 6.83 12.45
C GLU A 32 -1.94 6.97 10.93
N ASP A 33 -0.69 7.14 10.46
CA ASP A 33 -0.36 7.15 9.03
C ASP A 33 -0.33 5.73 8.43
N GLY A 34 -0.33 4.72 9.30
CA GLY A 34 -0.51 3.32 8.95
C GLY A 34 -1.97 2.95 8.72
N THR A 35 -2.21 1.70 8.34
CA THR A 35 -3.55 1.13 8.29
C THR A 35 -3.53 -0.29 8.84
N GLU A 36 -4.46 -0.57 9.73
CA GLU A 36 -4.61 -1.88 10.32
C GLU A 36 -5.24 -2.84 9.31
N PHE A 37 -4.58 -3.98 9.08
CA PHE A 37 -5.11 -5.06 8.26
C PHE A 37 -5.35 -6.31 9.11
N PRO A 38 -6.35 -6.30 10.02
CA PRO A 38 -6.54 -7.39 11.00
C PRO A 38 -6.79 -8.76 10.34
N GLY A 39 -7.26 -8.81 9.09
CA GLY A 39 -7.48 -10.04 8.33
C GLY A 39 -6.36 -10.44 7.36
N ALA A 40 -5.29 -9.65 7.23
CA ALA A 40 -4.27 -9.92 6.20
C ALA A 40 -3.59 -11.29 6.37
N ALA A 41 -3.33 -11.70 7.61
CA ALA A 41 -2.70 -12.98 7.89
C ALA A 41 -3.62 -14.17 7.56
N GLU A 42 -4.93 -14.03 7.76
CA GLU A 42 -5.91 -15.07 7.44
C GLU A 42 -6.09 -15.21 5.93
N LEU A 43 -6.32 -14.09 5.24
CA LEU A 43 -6.41 -14.05 3.79
C LEU A 43 -5.15 -14.63 3.12
N TRP A 44 -3.97 -14.32 3.67
CA TRP A 44 -2.72 -14.87 3.13
C TRP A 44 -2.69 -16.40 3.20
N ARG A 45 -3.15 -17.00 4.31
CA ARG A 45 -3.23 -18.46 4.46
C ARG A 45 -4.19 -19.07 3.44
N GLU A 46 -5.39 -18.50 3.31
CA GLU A 46 -6.39 -18.94 2.32
C GLU A 46 -5.82 -18.94 0.91
N LEU A 47 -5.12 -17.88 0.50
CA LEU A 47 -4.49 -17.79 -0.81
C LEU A 47 -3.37 -18.83 -1.03
N GLN A 48 -2.65 -19.23 0.02
CA GLN A 48 -1.66 -20.31 -0.09
C GLN A 48 -2.34 -21.69 -0.20
N ASP A 49 -3.43 -21.91 0.55
CA ASP A 49 -4.15 -23.18 0.61
C ASP A 49 -4.98 -23.44 -0.67
N ASP A 50 -5.60 -22.39 -1.22
CA ASP A 50 -6.41 -22.45 -2.45
C ASP A 50 -5.57 -22.57 -3.73
N GLY A 51 -4.23 -22.61 -3.61
CA GLY A 51 -3.31 -22.62 -4.75
C GLY A 51 -3.37 -21.35 -5.60
N ALA A 52 -4.16 -20.35 -5.19
CA ALA A 52 -4.27 -19.02 -5.75
C ALA A 52 -3.06 -18.19 -5.34
N ARG A 53 -1.85 -18.66 -5.68
CA ARG A 53 -0.66 -17.82 -5.67
C ARG A 53 -0.93 -16.68 -6.65
N PRO A 54 -1.04 -15.41 -6.20
CA PRO A 54 -1.05 -14.29 -7.13
C PRO A 54 0.25 -14.41 -7.92
N GLU A 55 0.09 -14.68 -9.21
CA GLU A 55 1.09 -14.89 -10.25
C GLU A 55 2.52 -15.00 -9.71
N ALA A 56 2.98 -16.25 -9.50
CA ALA A 56 4.34 -16.53 -9.06
C ALA A 56 5.30 -15.67 -9.90
N LEU A 57 6.00 -14.74 -9.24
CA LEU A 57 7.07 -13.96 -9.86
C LEU A 57 7.87 -14.89 -10.78
N PRO A 58 8.04 -14.53 -12.07
CA PRO A 58 8.75 -15.39 -13.00
C PRO A 58 10.11 -15.72 -12.39
N LYS A 59 10.36 -17.01 -12.17
CA LYS A 59 11.67 -17.44 -11.67
C LYS A 59 12.70 -16.97 -12.69
N LYS A 60 13.57 -16.06 -12.26
CA LYS A 60 14.69 -15.59 -13.08
C LYS A 60 15.51 -16.82 -13.51
N PRO A 61 15.88 -16.93 -14.80
CA PRO A 61 16.70 -18.04 -15.30
C PRO A 61 18.07 -18.07 -14.63
#